data_AF-A0A9E4GMP7-F1
#
_entry.id   AF-A0A9E4GMP7-F1
#
_cell.length_a   1.000
_cell.length_b   1.000
_cell.length_c   1.000
_cell.angle_alpha   90.00
_cell.angle_beta   90.00
_cell.angle_gamma   90.00
#
_symmetry.space_group_name_H-M   'P 1'
#
loop_
_entity.id
_entity.type
_entity.pdbx_description
1 polymer ?
#
loop_
_entity_poly.entity_id
_entity_poly.type
_entity_poly.pdbx_seq_one_letter_code
_entity_poly.pdbx_strand_id
1 'polypeptide(L)'
;MDDPLPASLTRERRFALDPEHGWLRVAMLLIFVGVWLLVFLLGQMLLTIDGSIVISIVAGFAMAAFSAQRLEGPLKQRWPSGRSVSVTDKNIRLLQREQEQESLDTSQEVNVLTWRFRISRRSRVPKGWFMVALALEQDERYIALYTFMSSDDFETLRNHGSFTALQGRRQRKESGDLRLAGEQKRLHSAEQLRWLQGGEMSREDFSACLRHLRQRFPAWMPELV
;
A
#
# COMPACT_ATOMS: atom_id res chain seq x y z
N MET A 1 14.19 -34.51 -24.39
CA MET A 1 15.30 -33.67 -23.90
C MET A 1 14.88 -32.27 -24.25
N ASP A 2 14.06 -31.70 -23.39
CA ASP A 2 13.37 -30.44 -23.65
C ASP A 2 14.35 -29.30 -23.39
N ASP A 3 14.74 -28.60 -24.46
CA ASP A 3 15.47 -27.36 -24.35
C ASP A 3 14.63 -26.40 -23.49
N PRO A 4 15.17 -25.88 -22.36
CA PRO A 4 14.44 -24.88 -21.60
C PRO A 4 14.23 -23.66 -22.50
N LEU A 5 12.95 -23.37 -22.79
CA LEU A 5 12.54 -22.19 -23.53
C LEU A 5 13.31 -20.96 -23.02
N PRO A 6 13.81 -20.09 -23.91
CA PRO A 6 14.55 -18.90 -23.49
C PRO A 6 13.71 -18.09 -22.51
N ALA A 7 14.29 -17.76 -21.35
CA ALA A 7 13.66 -17.08 -20.22
C ALA A 7 13.11 -15.66 -20.54
N SER A 8 13.17 -15.23 -21.79
CA SER A 8 12.96 -13.85 -22.24
C SER A 8 11.51 -13.50 -22.63
N LEU A 9 10.51 -14.38 -22.41
CA LEU A 9 9.12 -14.08 -22.81
C LEU A 9 8.03 -14.24 -21.73
N THR A 10 8.37 -14.61 -20.49
CA THR A 10 7.42 -14.46 -19.37
C THR A 10 7.45 -13.00 -18.94
N ARG A 11 6.43 -12.23 -19.30
CA ARG A 11 6.35 -10.79 -18.99
C ARG A 11 6.06 -10.59 -17.51
N GLU A 12 7.10 -10.75 -16.69
CA GLU A 12 7.06 -10.49 -15.26
C GLU A 12 6.65 -9.03 -15.03
N ARG A 13 5.57 -8.83 -14.26
CA ARG A 13 5.14 -7.49 -13.88
C ARG A 13 5.30 -7.31 -12.37
N ARG A 14 6.16 -6.36 -12.01
CA ARG A 14 6.42 -6.00 -10.61
C ARG A 14 5.65 -4.76 -10.21
N PHE A 15 5.10 -4.78 -9.01
CA PHE A 15 4.45 -3.62 -8.38
C PHE A 15 5.13 -3.34 -7.04
N ALA A 16 5.46 -2.07 -6.78
CA ALA A 16 6.07 -1.66 -5.53
C ALA A 16 5.05 -1.68 -4.39
N LEU A 17 5.52 -2.10 -3.21
CA LEU A 17 4.73 -2.11 -1.98
C LEU A 17 5.32 -1.14 -0.95
N ASP A 18 4.49 -0.67 -0.05
CA ASP A 18 4.82 0.22 1.07
C ASP A 18 5.65 1.44 0.63
N PRO A 19 5.10 2.33 -0.21
CA PRO A 19 5.81 3.53 -0.68
C PRO A 19 6.29 4.42 0.48
N GLU A 20 5.68 4.29 1.66
CA GLU A 20 6.05 5.01 2.87
C GLU A 20 6.56 4.08 3.97
N HIS A 21 7.79 3.61 3.81
CA HIS A 21 8.47 2.80 4.82
C HIS A 21 9.12 3.66 5.91
N GLY A 22 9.46 3.04 7.06
CA GLY A 22 9.94 3.75 8.26
C GLY A 22 11.21 4.60 8.03
N TRP A 23 12.17 4.11 7.24
CA TRP A 23 13.41 4.83 6.96
C TRP A 23 13.19 6.13 6.20
N LEU A 24 12.20 6.19 5.30
CA LEU A 24 11.81 7.42 4.62
C LEU A 24 11.44 8.51 5.62
N ARG A 25 10.68 8.16 6.67
CA ARG A 25 10.26 9.12 7.71
C ARG A 25 11.44 9.60 8.55
N VAL A 26 12.35 8.70 8.90
CA VAL A 26 13.58 9.07 9.60
C VAL A 26 14.42 10.03 8.75
N ALA A 27 14.58 9.75 7.46
CA ALA A 27 15.29 10.62 6.54
C ALA A 27 14.62 12.01 6.43
N MET A 28 13.30 12.08 6.31
CA MET A 28 12.56 13.34 6.30
C MET A 28 12.75 14.14 7.60
N LEU A 29 12.73 13.47 8.75
CA LEU A 29 12.97 14.12 10.04
C LEU A 29 14.40 14.70 10.12
N LEU A 30 15.40 13.95 9.65
CA LEU A 30 16.78 14.41 9.61
C LEU A 30 16.96 15.61 8.68
N ILE A 31 16.35 15.57 7.48
CA ILE A 31 16.34 16.70 6.54
C ILE A 31 15.69 17.92 7.19
N PHE A 32 14.55 17.74 7.84
CA PHE A 32 13.83 18.83 8.51
C PHE A 32 14.70 19.49 9.59
N VAL A 33 15.27 18.69 10.52
CA VAL A 33 16.14 19.20 11.58
C VAL A 33 17.40 19.85 11.01
N GLY A 34 18.01 19.25 9.99
CA GLY A 34 19.20 19.77 9.33
C GLY A 34 18.97 21.13 8.66
N VAL A 35 17.89 21.27 7.89
CA VAL A 35 17.52 22.55 7.25
C VAL A 35 17.16 23.60 8.30
N TRP A 36 16.39 23.22 9.32
CA TRP A 36 16.03 24.13 10.41
C TRP A 36 17.26 24.70 11.11
N LEU A 37 18.20 23.84 11.52
CA LEU A 37 19.43 24.24 12.18
C LEU A 37 20.30 25.11 11.28
N LEU A 38 20.44 24.75 10.00
CA LEU A 38 21.21 25.52 9.02
C LEU A 38 20.67 26.95 8.87
N VAL A 39 19.35 27.10 8.68
CA VAL A 39 18.71 28.41 8.55
C VAL A 39 18.83 29.21 9.84
N PHE A 40 18.68 28.57 11.00
CA PHE A 40 18.87 29.22 12.29
C PHE A 40 20.29 29.79 12.44
N LEU A 41 21.32 28.99 12.18
CA LEU A 41 22.72 29.41 12.29
C LEU A 41 23.06 30.53 11.30
N LEU A 42 22.61 30.43 10.05
CA LEU A 42 22.79 31.49 9.05
C LEU A 42 22.07 32.78 9.46
N GLY A 43 20.86 32.66 10.02
CA GLY A 43 20.11 33.79 10.56
C GLY A 43 20.86 34.50 11.68
N GLN A 44 21.44 33.75 12.63
CA GLN A 44 22.27 34.32 13.70
C GLN A 44 23.55 34.98 13.17
N MET A 45 24.16 34.43 12.12
CA MET A 45 25.37 35.00 11.53
C MET A 45 25.08 36.29 10.75
N LEU A 46 23.94 36.37 10.06
CA LEU A 46 23.60 37.48 9.15
C LEU A 46 22.85 38.62 9.83
N LEU A 47 22.07 38.34 10.89
CA LEU A 47 21.21 39.32 11.56
C LEU A 47 21.72 39.60 12.99
N THR A 48 22.43 40.71 13.16
CA THR A 48 22.95 41.19 14.45
C THR A 48 21.96 42.09 15.21
N ILE A 49 20.70 42.12 14.79
CA ILE A 49 19.67 42.98 15.39
C ILE A 49 19.09 42.30 16.65
N ASP A 50 18.82 43.09 17.68
CA ASP A 50 18.09 42.64 18.87
C ASP A 50 16.74 42.01 18.47
N GLY A 51 16.57 40.72 18.78
CA GLY A 51 15.38 39.94 18.41
C GLY A 51 15.53 39.00 17.20
N SER A 52 16.71 38.94 16.56
CA SER A 52 16.97 38.05 15.42
C SER A 52 16.76 36.56 15.71
N ILE A 53 16.86 36.14 16.99
CA ILE A 53 16.63 34.75 17.43
C ILE A 53 15.23 34.28 17.07
N VAL A 54 14.20 35.05 17.44
CA VAL A 54 12.80 34.65 17.21
C VAL A 54 12.52 34.55 15.72
N ILE A 55 12.98 35.52 14.94
CA ILE A 55 12.83 35.55 13.48
C ILE A 55 13.53 34.33 12.86
N SER A 56 14.76 34.02 13.30
CA SER A 56 15.54 32.88 12.78
C SER A 56 14.87 31.54 13.07
N ILE A 57 14.27 31.37 14.26
CA ILE A 57 13.53 30.16 14.62
C ILE A 57 12.31 29.99 13.71
N VAL A 58 11.48 31.04 13.60
CA VAL A 58 10.26 31.00 12.79
C VAL A 58 10.59 30.77 11.31
N ALA A 59 11.57 31.50 10.78
CA ALA A 59 12.04 31.35 9.40
C ALA A 59 12.62 29.94 9.17
N GLY A 60 13.41 29.42 10.12
CA GLY A 60 13.93 28.06 10.07
C GLY A 60 12.83 27.03 9.98
N PHE A 61 11.77 27.14 10.80
CA PHE A 61 10.66 26.20 10.79
C PHE A 61 9.91 26.23 9.46
N ALA A 62 9.62 27.44 8.95
CA ALA A 62 8.96 27.62 7.66
C ALA A 62 9.79 27.00 6.52
N MET A 63 11.11 27.27 6.49
CA MET A 63 12.02 26.75 5.47
C MET A 63 12.20 25.23 5.56
N ALA A 64 12.30 24.67 6.76
CA ALA A 64 12.39 23.22 6.96
C ALA A 64 11.12 22.50 6.50
N ALA A 65 9.94 23.03 6.84
CA ALA A 65 8.66 22.49 6.39
C ALA A 65 8.52 22.54 4.86
N PHE A 66 8.89 23.67 4.25
CA PHE A 66 8.89 23.83 2.79
C PHE A 66 9.84 22.84 2.10
N SER A 67 11.06 22.71 2.60
CA SER A 67 12.05 21.76 2.07
C SER A 67 11.58 20.31 2.19
N ALA A 68 10.99 19.92 3.33
CA ALA A 68 10.46 18.59 3.53
C ALA A 68 9.35 18.25 2.51
N GLN A 69 8.41 19.18 2.28
CA GLN A 69 7.35 19.02 1.28
C GLN A 69 7.91 18.88 -0.15
N ARG A 70 8.96 19.64 -0.51
CA ARG A 70 9.58 19.58 -1.84
C ARG A 70 10.42 18.32 -2.07
N LEU A 71 11.05 17.81 -1.03
CA LEU A 71 11.93 16.64 -1.13
C LEU A 71 11.20 15.30 -0.98
N GLU A 72 9.98 15.29 -0.43
CA GLU A 72 9.20 14.07 -0.20
C GLU A 72 8.98 13.24 -1.48
N GLY A 73 8.49 13.87 -2.56
CA GLY A 73 8.20 13.17 -3.82
C GLY A 73 9.44 12.49 -4.43
N PRO A 74 10.54 13.24 -4.67
CA PRO A 74 11.78 12.66 -5.18
C PRO A 74 12.36 11.56 -4.28
N LEU A 75 12.25 11.71 -2.95
CA LEU A 75 12.77 10.74 -2.01
C LEU A 75 11.97 9.43 -2.05
N LYS A 76 10.64 9.51 -2.16
CA LYS A 76 9.76 8.34 -2.38
C LYS A 76 10.10 7.59 -3.66
N GLN A 77 10.43 8.31 -4.74
CA GLN A 77 10.79 7.71 -6.03
C GLN A 77 12.16 7.02 -6.00
N ARG A 78 13.15 7.61 -5.32
CA ARG A 78 14.53 7.10 -5.28
C ARG A 78 14.78 6.07 -4.20
N TRP A 79 13.93 6.03 -3.16
CA TRP A 79 14.10 5.14 -2.02
C TRP A 79 12.90 4.19 -1.88
N PRO A 80 12.83 3.14 -2.73
CA PRO A 80 11.79 2.13 -2.59
C PRO A 80 11.97 1.35 -1.29
N SER A 81 10.87 0.82 -0.73
CA SER A 81 10.90 -0.04 0.47
C SER A 81 11.70 -1.33 0.29
N GLY A 82 11.92 -1.72 -0.97
CA GLY A 82 12.44 -3.02 -1.36
C GLY A 82 11.39 -4.15 -1.31
N ARG A 83 10.16 -3.89 -0.84
CA ARG A 83 9.05 -4.84 -0.95
C ARG A 83 8.34 -4.66 -2.29
N SER A 84 8.07 -5.75 -2.97
CA SER A 84 7.33 -5.74 -4.23
C SER A 84 6.52 -7.02 -4.38
N VAL A 85 5.44 -6.94 -5.15
CA VAL A 85 4.72 -8.12 -5.63
C VAL A 85 5.07 -8.33 -7.09
N SER A 86 5.52 -9.54 -7.42
CA SER A 86 5.80 -9.96 -8.78
C SER A 86 4.71 -10.91 -9.23
N VAL A 87 4.12 -10.61 -10.38
CA VAL A 87 3.11 -11.45 -11.02
C VAL A 87 3.71 -12.03 -12.30
N THR A 88 3.79 -13.35 -12.33
CA THR A 88 4.23 -14.16 -13.47
C THR A 88 3.15 -15.16 -13.83
N ASP A 89 3.25 -15.76 -15.00
CA ASP A 89 2.31 -16.74 -15.53
C ASP A 89 2.13 -17.97 -14.65
N LYS A 90 3.20 -18.35 -13.92
CA LYS A 90 3.27 -19.56 -13.08
C LYS A 90 3.20 -19.26 -11.59
N ASN A 91 3.47 -18.02 -11.19
CA ASN A 91 3.55 -17.69 -9.78
C ASN A 91 3.22 -16.23 -9.49
N ILE A 92 2.69 -16.01 -8.30
CA ILE A 92 2.57 -14.69 -7.70
C ILE A 92 3.46 -14.70 -6.47
N ARG A 93 4.45 -13.81 -6.44
CA ARG A 93 5.49 -13.79 -5.41
C ARG A 93 5.49 -12.46 -4.67
N LEU A 94 5.58 -12.53 -3.35
CA LEU A 94 5.90 -11.39 -2.51
C LEU A 94 7.41 -11.38 -2.27
N LEU A 95 8.07 -10.34 -2.75
CA LEU A 95 9.51 -10.17 -2.63
C LEU A 95 9.84 -9.11 -1.57
N GLN A 96 10.88 -9.34 -0.77
CA GLN A 96 11.52 -8.34 0.06
C GLN A 96 13.02 -8.31 -0.27
N ARG A 97 13.49 -7.22 -0.87
CA ARG A 97 14.88 -7.04 -1.31
C ARG A 97 15.36 -8.22 -2.17
N GLU A 98 14.54 -8.60 -3.15
CA GLU A 98 14.73 -9.76 -4.04
C GLU A 98 14.67 -11.14 -3.37
N GLN A 99 14.46 -11.22 -2.05
CA GLN A 99 14.19 -12.50 -1.37
C GLN A 99 12.69 -12.81 -1.40
N GLU A 100 12.36 -14.04 -1.80
CA GLU A 100 10.98 -14.53 -1.81
C GLU A 100 10.50 -14.76 -0.37
N GLN A 101 9.49 -14.00 0.05
CA GLN A 101 8.83 -14.21 1.34
C GLN A 101 7.70 -15.22 1.21
N GLU A 102 6.87 -15.06 0.18
CA GLU A 102 5.70 -15.87 -0.07
C GLU A 102 5.53 -16.08 -1.57
N SER A 103 5.06 -17.26 -1.95
CA SER A 103 4.69 -17.55 -3.33
C SER A 103 3.47 -18.44 -3.43
N LEU A 104 2.66 -18.12 -4.43
CA LEU A 104 1.47 -18.86 -4.84
C LEU A 104 1.70 -19.41 -6.23
N ASP A 105 1.32 -20.66 -6.46
CA ASP A 105 1.34 -21.33 -7.76
C ASP A 105 0.03 -21.03 -8.49
N THR A 106 0.11 -20.41 -9.66
CA THR A 106 -1.07 -20.00 -10.44
C THR A 106 -1.66 -21.15 -11.27
N SER A 107 -1.00 -22.31 -11.32
CA SER A 107 -1.53 -23.52 -11.96
C SER A 107 -2.62 -24.19 -11.12
N GLN A 108 -2.68 -23.87 -9.83
CA GLN A 108 -3.72 -24.33 -8.92
C GLN A 108 -4.76 -23.23 -8.68
N GLU A 109 -5.91 -23.60 -8.13
CA GLU A 109 -6.96 -22.64 -7.80
C GLU A 109 -6.49 -21.72 -6.66
N VAL A 110 -6.55 -20.41 -6.89
CA VAL A 110 -6.23 -19.39 -5.89
C VAL A 110 -7.54 -18.79 -5.41
N ASN A 111 -7.80 -18.87 -4.11
CA ASN A 111 -8.98 -18.25 -3.55
C ASN A 111 -8.76 -16.74 -3.41
N VAL A 112 -9.69 -15.96 -3.96
CA VAL A 112 -9.60 -14.50 -3.97
C VAL A 112 -10.60 -13.89 -3.01
N LEU A 113 -10.09 -13.12 -2.06
CA LEU A 113 -10.90 -12.39 -1.09
C LEU A 113 -10.75 -10.90 -1.38
N THR A 114 -11.86 -10.23 -1.71
CA THR A 114 -11.91 -8.77 -1.88
C THR A 114 -12.82 -8.14 -0.83
N TRP A 115 -12.30 -7.17 -0.08
CA TRP A 115 -13.10 -6.49 0.93
C TRP A 115 -12.76 -5.02 1.05
N ARG A 116 -13.67 -4.28 1.68
CA ARG A 116 -13.50 -2.87 1.98
C ARG A 116 -14.08 -2.49 3.33
N PHE A 117 -13.59 -1.40 3.90
CA PHE A 117 -14.30 -0.70 4.98
C PHE A 117 -13.95 0.79 5.00
N ARG A 118 -14.85 1.58 5.58
CA ARG A 118 -14.66 3.02 5.72
C ARG A 118 -13.78 3.33 6.93
N ILE A 119 -12.79 4.19 6.73
CA ILE A 119 -11.85 4.58 7.79
C ILE A 119 -12.48 5.67 8.66
N SER A 120 -12.59 5.38 9.95
CA SER A 120 -13.13 6.32 10.94
C SER A 120 -12.10 7.34 11.40
N ARG A 121 -10.87 6.91 11.71
CA ARG A 121 -9.75 7.78 12.08
C ARG A 121 -8.40 7.07 11.90
N ARG A 122 -7.53 7.60 11.06
CA ARG A 122 -6.08 7.31 11.03
C ARG A 122 -5.33 8.62 10.79
N SER A 123 -4.10 8.72 11.30
CA SER A 123 -3.27 9.94 11.17
C SER A 123 -2.91 10.28 9.72
N ARG A 124 -2.83 9.28 8.83
CA ARG A 124 -2.38 9.47 7.44
C ARG A 124 -3.50 9.53 6.40
N VAL A 125 -4.68 9.00 6.72
CA VAL A 125 -5.75 8.83 5.73
C VAL A 125 -6.95 9.67 6.15
N PRO A 126 -7.50 10.53 5.27
CA PRO A 126 -8.64 11.36 5.63
C PRO A 126 -9.83 10.54 6.09
N LYS A 127 -10.61 11.10 7.02
CA LYS A 127 -11.82 10.45 7.51
C LYS A 127 -12.78 10.21 6.34
N GLY A 128 -13.35 9.00 6.33
CA GLY A 128 -14.36 8.63 5.36
C GLY A 128 -13.83 8.03 4.06
N TRP A 129 -12.52 7.98 3.87
CA TRP A 129 -11.88 7.17 2.82
C TRP A 129 -12.11 5.68 3.04
N PHE A 130 -11.92 4.89 1.98
CA PHE A 130 -11.98 3.44 2.04
C PHE A 130 -10.58 2.85 2.14
N MET A 131 -10.46 1.83 3.00
CA MET A 131 -9.46 0.79 2.82
C MET A 131 -10.05 -0.24 1.86
N VAL A 132 -9.33 -0.52 0.78
CA VAL A 132 -9.72 -1.50 -0.25
C VAL A 132 -8.62 -2.55 -0.31
N ALA A 133 -8.98 -3.82 -0.15
CA ALA A 133 -8.02 -4.91 -0.06
C ALA A 133 -8.41 -6.10 -0.94
N LEU A 134 -7.37 -6.82 -1.32
CA LEU A 134 -7.38 -8.06 -2.06
C LEU A 134 -6.43 -9.01 -1.33
N ALA A 135 -6.89 -10.21 -0.99
CA ALA A 135 -6.01 -11.29 -0.55
C ALA A 135 -6.13 -12.47 -1.52
N LEU A 136 -4.97 -13.01 -1.86
CA LEU A 136 -4.83 -14.25 -2.61
C LEU A 136 -4.43 -15.33 -1.61
N GLU A 137 -5.25 -16.37 -1.52
CA GLU A 137 -5.12 -17.47 -0.55
C GLU A 137 -4.93 -18.80 -1.29
N GLN A 138 -3.91 -19.56 -0.89
CA GLN A 138 -3.65 -20.92 -1.37
C GLN A 138 -2.86 -21.68 -0.31
N ASP A 139 -3.31 -22.88 0.08
CA ASP A 139 -2.63 -23.76 1.04
C ASP A 139 -2.11 -23.03 2.31
N GLU A 140 -2.99 -22.23 2.94
CA GLU A 140 -2.69 -21.41 4.12
C GLU A 140 -1.68 -20.26 3.91
N ARG A 141 -1.20 -20.07 2.67
CA ARG A 141 -0.39 -18.90 2.29
C ARG A 141 -1.28 -17.76 1.84
N TYR A 142 -0.87 -16.55 2.20
CA TYR A 142 -1.65 -15.34 1.92
C TYR A 142 -0.76 -14.21 1.40
N ILE A 143 -1.11 -13.71 0.21
CA ILE A 143 -0.60 -12.45 -0.30
C ILE A 143 -1.73 -11.42 -0.19
N ALA A 144 -1.64 -10.56 0.83
CA ALA A 144 -2.60 -9.48 1.07
C ALA A 144 -2.07 -8.16 0.54
N LEU A 145 -2.80 -7.57 -0.41
CA LEU A 145 -2.51 -6.28 -1.03
C LEU A 145 -3.64 -5.32 -0.67
N TYR A 146 -3.31 -4.07 -0.39
CA TYR A 146 -4.34 -3.08 -0.07
C TYR A 146 -3.93 -1.69 -0.49
N THR A 147 -4.91 -0.80 -0.56
CA THR A 147 -4.70 0.62 -0.80
C THR A 147 -5.73 1.46 -0.06
N PHE A 148 -5.46 2.75 0.04
CA PHE A 148 -6.37 3.74 0.57
C PHE A 148 -6.81 4.66 -0.55
N MET A 149 -8.11 4.84 -0.72
CA MET A 149 -8.65 5.72 -1.77
C MET A 149 -9.89 6.46 -1.28
N SER A 150 -10.18 7.59 -1.93
CA SER A 150 -11.38 8.37 -1.65
C SER A 150 -12.65 7.58 -2.03
N SER A 151 -13.82 8.05 -1.58
CA SER A 151 -15.08 7.45 -1.98
C SER A 151 -15.25 7.51 -3.49
N ASP A 152 -15.00 8.67 -4.09
CA ASP A 152 -15.16 8.91 -5.52
C ASP A 152 -14.23 7.98 -6.33
N ASP A 153 -12.97 7.85 -5.92
CA ASP A 153 -12.02 6.94 -6.56
C ASP A 153 -12.48 5.48 -6.48
N PHE A 154 -13.04 5.08 -5.34
CA PHE A 154 -13.55 3.72 -5.17
C PHE A 154 -14.72 3.44 -6.12
N GLU A 155 -15.65 4.37 -6.29
CA GLU A 155 -16.77 4.22 -7.23
C GLU A 155 -16.28 4.13 -8.69
N THR A 156 -15.17 4.81 -9.03
CA THR A 156 -14.54 4.68 -10.37
C THR A 156 -13.81 3.35 -10.59
N LEU A 157 -13.55 2.58 -9.54
CA LEU A 157 -12.89 1.29 -9.65
C LEU A 157 -13.80 0.31 -10.41
N ARG A 158 -13.29 -0.29 -11.49
CA ARG A 158 -14.01 -1.35 -12.20
C ARG A 158 -14.31 -2.50 -11.24
N ASN A 159 -15.59 -2.83 -11.10
CA ASN A 159 -16.12 -3.85 -10.19
C ASN A 159 -15.96 -3.49 -8.71
N HIS A 160 -16.13 -2.23 -8.34
CA HIS A 160 -16.25 -1.83 -6.92
C HIS A 160 -17.30 -2.66 -6.17
N GLY A 161 -18.35 -3.14 -6.85
CA GLY A 161 -19.35 -4.05 -6.32
C GLY A 161 -18.83 -5.42 -5.87
N SER A 162 -17.65 -5.87 -6.32
CA SER A 162 -17.04 -7.14 -5.87
C SER A 162 -16.38 -7.04 -4.50
N PHE A 163 -16.23 -5.84 -3.95
CA PHE A 163 -15.59 -5.64 -2.66
C PHE A 163 -16.62 -5.71 -1.55
N THR A 164 -16.68 -6.88 -0.90
CA THR A 164 -17.57 -7.11 0.24
C THR A 164 -17.26 -6.13 1.36
N ALA A 165 -18.29 -5.45 1.88
CA ALA A 165 -18.11 -4.60 3.04
C ALA A 165 -17.78 -5.46 4.27
N LEU A 166 -16.62 -5.21 4.88
CA LEU A 166 -16.22 -5.88 6.11
C LEU A 166 -17.05 -5.31 7.26
N GLN A 167 -17.86 -6.17 7.88
CA GLN A 167 -18.71 -5.77 8.99
C GLN A 167 -17.91 -5.58 10.27
N GLY A 168 -18.34 -4.65 11.12
CA GLY A 168 -17.76 -4.52 12.45
C GLY A 168 -18.05 -5.75 13.31
N ARG A 169 -17.14 -6.12 14.21
CA ARG A 169 -17.31 -7.28 15.12
C ARG A 169 -18.65 -7.31 15.87
N ARG A 170 -19.24 -6.14 16.16
CA ARG A 170 -20.55 -6.02 16.84
C ARG A 170 -21.72 -6.41 15.93
N GLN A 171 -21.71 -5.99 14.67
CA GLN A 171 -22.80 -6.25 13.70
C GLN A 171 -22.93 -7.75 13.35
N ARG A 172 -21.84 -8.52 13.47
CA ARG A 172 -21.82 -9.95 13.18
C ARG A 172 -22.80 -10.78 14.01
N LYS A 173 -23.13 -10.35 15.24
CA LYS A 173 -24.02 -11.10 16.15
C LYS A 173 -25.48 -11.08 15.73
N GLU A 174 -25.87 -10.15 14.86
CA GLU A 174 -27.27 -9.91 14.49
C GLU A 174 -27.67 -10.59 13.17
N SER A 175 -26.68 -10.99 12.34
CA SER A 175 -26.96 -11.66 11.08
C SER A 175 -27.21 -13.15 11.30
N GLY A 176 -28.46 -13.59 11.14
CA GLY A 176 -28.87 -15.00 11.23
C GLY A 176 -28.42 -15.88 10.06
N ASP A 177 -27.78 -15.32 9.02
CA ASP A 177 -27.32 -16.06 7.85
C ASP A 177 -25.93 -16.67 8.10
N LEU A 178 -25.91 -18.00 8.27
CA LEU A 178 -24.69 -18.79 8.48
C LEU A 178 -23.68 -18.65 7.33
N ARG A 179 -24.15 -18.47 6.09
CA ARG A 179 -23.28 -18.34 4.92
C ARG A 179 -22.51 -17.03 4.97
N LEU A 180 -23.21 -15.92 5.19
CA LEU A 180 -22.59 -14.60 5.37
C LEU A 180 -21.66 -14.58 6.59
N ALA A 181 -22.03 -15.26 7.67
CA ALA A 181 -21.19 -15.36 8.86
C ALA A 181 -19.86 -16.10 8.61
N GLY A 182 -19.86 -17.09 7.69
CA GLY A 182 -18.68 -17.80 7.21
C GLY A 182 -17.79 -16.92 6.35
N GLU A 183 -18.34 -16.22 5.36
CA GLU A 183 -17.61 -15.29 4.49
C GLU A 183 -16.94 -14.18 5.32
N GLN A 184 -17.68 -13.52 6.21
CA GLN A 184 -17.14 -12.48 7.09
C GLN A 184 -16.05 -13.01 8.03
N LYS A 185 -16.12 -14.30 8.45
CA LYS A 185 -15.04 -14.94 9.21
C LYS A 185 -13.73 -14.93 8.41
N ARG A 186 -13.79 -15.35 7.14
CA ARG A 186 -12.63 -15.42 6.25
C ARG A 186 -12.06 -14.03 5.97
N LEU A 187 -12.93 -13.05 5.71
CA LEU A 187 -12.51 -11.67 5.50
C LEU A 187 -11.85 -11.06 6.74
N HIS A 188 -12.31 -11.38 7.95
CA HIS A 188 -11.65 -10.96 9.18
C HIS A 188 -10.28 -11.61 9.37
N SER A 189 -10.13 -12.89 9.04
CA SER A 189 -8.81 -13.55 9.05
C SER A 189 -7.87 -12.88 8.04
N ALA A 190 -8.34 -12.63 6.82
CA ALA A 190 -7.57 -11.93 5.80
C ALA A 190 -7.20 -10.50 6.22
N GLU A 191 -8.10 -9.80 6.91
CA GLU A 191 -7.84 -8.46 7.47
C GLU A 191 -6.77 -8.48 8.57
N GLN A 192 -6.79 -9.50 9.43
CA GLN A 192 -5.74 -9.69 10.44
C GLN A 192 -4.38 -9.93 9.78
N LEU A 193 -4.34 -10.76 8.73
CA LEU A 193 -3.12 -11.01 7.96
C LEU A 193 -2.66 -9.74 7.22
N ARG A 194 -3.59 -8.98 6.62
CA ARG A 194 -3.29 -7.67 6.01
C ARG A 194 -2.61 -6.73 7.01
N TRP A 195 -3.03 -6.74 8.28
CA TRP A 195 -2.39 -5.92 9.31
C TRP A 195 -0.96 -6.38 9.63
N LEU A 196 -0.69 -7.68 9.62
CA LEU A 196 0.62 -8.25 9.97
C LEU A 196 1.63 -8.20 8.82
N GLN A 197 1.21 -8.60 7.62
CA GLN A 197 2.09 -8.82 6.47
C GLN A 197 1.63 -8.15 5.17
N GLY A 198 0.48 -7.47 5.18
CA GLY A 198 -0.06 -6.84 3.97
C GLY A 198 0.90 -5.81 3.36
N GLY A 199 0.88 -5.73 2.03
CA GLY A 199 1.60 -4.70 1.27
C GLY A 199 0.67 -3.56 0.87
N GLU A 200 1.00 -2.34 1.28
CA GLU A 200 0.28 -1.16 0.82
C GLU A 200 0.71 -0.78 -0.60
N MET A 201 -0.24 -0.53 -1.50
CA MET A 201 0.01 -0.09 -2.87
C MET A 201 -0.48 1.35 -3.06
N SER A 202 0.14 2.07 -4.00
CA SER A 202 -0.49 3.28 -4.56
C SER A 202 -1.83 2.91 -5.20
N ARG A 203 -2.74 3.88 -5.31
CA ARG A 203 -4.06 3.67 -5.94
C ARG A 203 -3.90 3.18 -7.38
N GLU A 204 -2.96 3.76 -8.10
CA GLU A 204 -2.64 3.47 -9.49
C GLU A 204 -2.08 2.05 -9.64
N ASP A 205 -1.12 1.67 -8.79
CA ASP A 205 -0.52 0.33 -8.82
C ASP A 205 -1.53 -0.73 -8.40
N PHE A 206 -2.36 -0.46 -7.38
CA PHE A 206 -3.42 -1.38 -6.97
C PHE A 206 -4.40 -1.64 -8.11
N SER A 207 -4.85 -0.57 -8.77
CA SER A 207 -5.77 -0.67 -9.92
C SER A 207 -5.13 -1.40 -11.11
N ALA A 208 -3.85 -1.13 -11.38
CA ALA A 208 -3.09 -1.79 -12.44
C ALA A 208 -2.83 -3.27 -12.12
N CYS A 209 -2.55 -3.61 -10.87
CA CYS A 209 -2.37 -4.97 -10.37
C CYS A 209 -3.67 -5.76 -10.48
N LEU A 210 -4.79 -5.21 -9.99
CA LEU A 210 -6.10 -5.84 -10.08
C LEU A 210 -6.49 -6.12 -11.54
N ARG A 211 -6.27 -5.15 -12.43
CA ARG A 211 -6.51 -5.33 -13.88
C ARG A 211 -5.62 -6.41 -14.47
N HIS A 212 -4.35 -6.44 -14.10
CA HIS A 212 -3.40 -7.42 -14.58
C HIS A 212 -3.75 -8.84 -14.12
N LEU A 213 -4.10 -9.02 -12.85
CA LEU A 213 -4.54 -10.31 -12.30
C LEU A 213 -5.80 -10.83 -13.00
N ARG A 214 -6.80 -9.97 -13.22
CA ARG A 214 -8.03 -10.35 -13.96
C ARG A 214 -7.75 -10.76 -15.40
N GLN A 215 -6.94 -9.98 -16.12
CA GLN A 215 -6.57 -10.27 -17.50
C GLN A 215 -5.79 -11.58 -17.62
N ARG A 216 -4.94 -11.88 -16.63
CA ARG A 216 -4.06 -13.06 -16.65
C ARG A 216 -4.75 -14.31 -16.14
N PHE A 217 -5.62 -14.17 -15.15
CA PHE A 217 -6.23 -15.29 -14.42
C PHE A 217 -7.76 -15.19 -14.36
N PRO A 218 -8.45 -15.18 -15.52
CA PRO A 218 -9.91 -15.02 -15.56
C PRO A 218 -10.66 -16.19 -14.90
N ALA A 219 -10.04 -17.37 -14.79
CA ALA A 219 -10.66 -18.57 -14.21
C ALA A 219 -11.08 -18.38 -12.74
N TRP A 220 -10.27 -17.66 -11.95
CA TRP A 220 -10.51 -17.39 -10.54
C TRP A 220 -10.72 -15.89 -10.22
N MET A 221 -10.54 -15.00 -11.20
CA MET A 221 -10.91 -13.58 -11.13
C MET A 221 -11.72 -13.14 -12.36
N PRO A 222 -12.97 -13.58 -12.52
CA PRO A 222 -13.78 -13.20 -13.66
C PRO A 222 -14.02 -11.68 -13.71
N GLU A 223 -14.09 -11.12 -14.92
CA GLU A 223 -14.67 -9.79 -15.09
C GLU A 223 -16.16 -9.90 -14.79
N LEU A 224 -16.59 -9.31 -13.67
CA LEU A 224 -18.02 -9.06 -13.46
C LEU A 224 -18.44 -8.05 -14.53
N VAL A 225 -19.32 -8.50 -15.43
CA VAL A 225 -19.96 -7.68 -16.47
C VAL A 225 -21.00 -6.76 -15.84
#